data_AF-A0A2D4YYF1-F1
#
_entry.id   AF-A0A2D4YYF1-F1
#
_cell.length_a   1.000
_cell.length_b   1.000
_cell.length_c   1.000
_cell.angle_alpha   90.00
_cell.angle_beta   90.00
_cell.angle_gamma   90.00
#
_symmetry.space_group_name_H-M   'P 1'
#
loop_
_entity.id
_entity.type
_entity.pdbx_description
1 polymer ?
#
loop_
_entity_poly.entity_id
_entity_poly.type
_entity_poly.pdbx_seq_one_letter_code
_entity_poly.pdbx_strand_id
1 'polypeptide(L)'
;MANSSDSAHHCFAFEQDFIGNWRCIPLCVRRKLDLAGVKLKLNHWLALTQSQRQELVDWSDGATSLLGLKEHLRICTQDMADGVVRDLPPAVGMPWQQLEAVPEQVSAAAAARGVKLSSDEWMSISELDRFALCKLVRPGHDHDNLESAFSEVLG
;
A
#
# COMPACT_ATOMS: atom_id res chain seq x y z
N MET A 1 -15.66 10.94 17.14
CA MET A 1 -14.96 11.71 16.07
C MET A 1 -13.94 10.77 15.47
N ALA A 2 -14.27 10.12 14.36
CA ALA A 2 -13.31 9.34 13.59
C ALA A 2 -13.33 9.95 12.19
N ASN A 3 -12.42 10.90 11.94
CA ASN A 3 -12.13 11.33 10.58
C ASN A 3 -11.54 10.11 9.87
N SER A 4 -12.42 9.32 9.27
CA SER A 4 -12.06 8.23 8.37
C SER A 4 -11.73 8.91 7.06
N SER A 5 -10.50 9.44 6.98
CA SER A 5 -9.98 10.10 5.79
C SER A 5 -9.91 9.05 4.68
N ASP A 6 -10.92 9.07 3.78
CA ASP A 6 -11.10 8.25 2.57
C ASP A 6 -10.01 8.55 1.50
N SER A 7 -8.76 8.74 1.93
CA SER A 7 -7.76 9.52 1.18
C SER A 7 -6.76 8.69 0.40
N ALA A 8 -6.92 7.37 0.29
CA ALA A 8 -5.84 6.50 -0.24
C ALA A 8 -6.27 5.59 -1.39
N HIS A 9 -6.83 6.19 -2.45
CA HIS A 9 -7.07 5.52 -3.73
C HIS A 9 -6.06 5.92 -4.82
N HIS A 10 -5.08 6.79 -4.52
CA HIS A 10 -4.12 7.19 -5.54
C HIS A 10 -2.99 6.16 -5.72
N CYS A 11 -2.54 6.03 -6.96
CA CYS A 11 -1.29 5.37 -7.31
C CYS A 11 -0.16 6.40 -7.28
N PHE A 12 1.03 6.00 -6.84
CA PHE A 12 2.16 6.94 -6.85
C PHE A 12 2.71 7.13 -8.27
N ALA A 13 3.27 8.31 -8.54
CA ALA A 13 3.85 8.60 -9.84
C ALA A 13 5.02 7.66 -10.17
N PHE A 14 5.84 7.31 -9.17
CA PHE A 14 6.91 6.33 -9.32
C PHE A 14 6.43 4.90 -9.61
N GLU A 15 5.14 4.60 -9.38
CA GLU A 15 4.55 3.32 -9.75
C GLU A 15 4.04 3.29 -11.20
N GLN A 16 3.97 4.43 -11.90
CA GLN A 16 3.38 4.51 -13.24
C GLN A 16 4.05 3.58 -14.26
N ASP A 17 5.37 3.40 -14.19
CA ASP A 17 6.09 2.46 -15.07
C ASP A 17 5.62 1.01 -14.93
N PHE A 18 5.20 0.60 -13.72
CA PHE A 18 4.74 -0.76 -13.44
C PHE A 18 3.21 -0.90 -13.55
N ILE A 19 2.47 0.16 -13.22
CA ILE A 19 1.00 0.23 -13.31
C ILE A 19 0.55 0.35 -14.76
N GLY A 20 1.30 1.05 -15.62
CA GLY A 20 1.02 1.13 -17.05
C GLY A 20 0.94 -0.24 -17.72
N ASN A 21 1.68 -1.22 -17.21
CA ASN A 21 1.60 -2.63 -17.63
C ASN A 21 0.85 -3.53 -16.65
N TRP A 22 0.32 -2.98 -15.54
CA TRP A 22 -0.33 -3.70 -14.44
C TRP A 22 0.45 -4.93 -13.93
N ARG A 23 1.79 -4.87 -14.05
CA ARG A 23 2.68 -6.00 -13.74
C ARG A 23 2.86 -6.23 -12.24
N CYS A 24 2.52 -5.23 -11.44
CA CYS A 24 2.63 -5.23 -9.99
C CYS A 24 1.32 -4.77 -9.35
N ILE A 25 1.06 -5.22 -8.13
CA ILE A 25 -0.02 -4.70 -7.29
C ILE A 25 0.40 -3.32 -6.75
N PRO A 26 -0.35 -2.24 -7.00
CA PRO A 26 -0.07 -0.89 -6.48
C PRO A 26 -0.02 -0.86 -4.96
N LEU A 27 0.75 0.06 -4.39
CA LEU A 27 0.90 0.22 -2.95
C LEU A 27 -0.44 0.56 -2.27
N CYS A 28 -1.29 1.37 -2.89
CA CYS A 28 -2.63 1.67 -2.36
C CYS A 28 -3.49 0.42 -2.19
N VAL A 29 -3.49 -0.48 -3.17
CA VAL A 29 -4.19 -1.77 -3.10
C VAL A 29 -3.53 -2.68 -2.07
N ARG A 30 -2.20 -2.77 -2.05
CA ARG A 30 -1.48 -3.58 -1.04
C ARG A 30 -1.82 -3.15 0.38
N ARG A 31 -1.91 -1.84 0.63
CA ARG A 31 -2.29 -1.32 1.94
C ARG A 31 -3.69 -1.78 2.32
N LYS A 32 -4.67 -1.65 1.42
CA LYS A 32 -6.04 -2.12 1.66
C LYS A 32 -6.10 -3.63 1.92
N LEU A 33 -5.31 -4.42 1.20
CA LEU A 33 -5.19 -5.87 1.43
C LEU A 33 -4.61 -6.18 2.82
N ASP A 34 -3.54 -5.47 3.23
CA ASP A 34 -2.95 -5.57 4.57
C ASP A 34 -3.97 -5.19 5.66
N LEU A 35 -4.75 -4.11 5.47
CA LEU A 35 -5.80 -3.68 6.41
C LEU A 35 -7.01 -4.64 6.45
N ALA A 36 -7.45 -5.16 5.31
CA ALA A 36 -8.54 -6.12 5.21
C ALA A 36 -8.15 -7.52 5.73
N GLY A 37 -6.85 -7.79 5.90
CA GLY A 37 -6.34 -9.10 6.30
C GLY A 37 -6.54 -10.15 5.19
N VAL A 38 -6.18 -9.79 3.96
CA VAL A 38 -6.31 -10.66 2.79
C VAL A 38 -4.99 -10.79 2.06
N LYS A 39 -4.57 -12.01 1.79
CA LYS A 39 -3.39 -12.32 1.00
C LYS A 39 -3.76 -12.57 -0.47
N LEU A 40 -3.58 -11.54 -1.29
CA LEU A 40 -3.65 -11.64 -2.75
C LEU A 40 -2.26 -12.00 -3.30
N LYS A 41 -2.17 -13.08 -4.09
CA LYS A 41 -0.94 -13.43 -4.82
C LYS A 41 -0.82 -12.60 -6.09
N LEU A 42 0.41 -12.45 -6.60
CA LEU A 42 0.63 -11.79 -7.89
C LEU A 42 -0.12 -12.50 -9.03
N ASN A 43 -0.16 -13.83 -9.06
CA ASN A 43 -0.92 -14.57 -10.07
C ASN A 43 -2.42 -14.25 -10.04
N HIS A 44 -3.02 -14.08 -8.85
CA HIS A 44 -4.42 -13.67 -8.75
C HIS A 44 -4.61 -12.28 -9.36
N TRP A 45 -3.73 -11.34 -9.01
CA TRP A 45 -3.76 -9.98 -9.58
C TRP A 45 -3.62 -10.00 -11.10
N LEU A 46 -2.69 -10.79 -11.64
CA LEU A 46 -2.46 -10.93 -13.08
C LEU A 46 -3.62 -11.64 -13.79
N ALA A 47 -4.40 -12.46 -13.09
CA ALA A 47 -5.61 -13.08 -13.61
C ALA A 47 -6.84 -12.14 -13.60
N LEU A 48 -6.85 -11.11 -12.75
CA LEU A 48 -7.91 -10.09 -12.77
C LEU A 48 -7.86 -9.27 -14.06
N THR A 49 -9.03 -8.90 -14.56
CA THR A 49 -9.17 -7.96 -15.69
C THR A 49 -8.73 -6.56 -15.28
N GLN A 50 -8.42 -5.71 -16.26
CA GLN A 50 -8.07 -4.32 -16.00
C GLN A 50 -9.17 -3.57 -15.23
N SER A 51 -10.44 -3.81 -15.56
CA SER A 51 -11.58 -3.20 -14.86
C SER A 51 -11.63 -3.60 -13.38
N GLN A 52 -11.40 -4.88 -13.07
CA GLN A 52 -11.37 -5.35 -11.68
C GLN A 52 -10.17 -4.76 -10.92
N ARG A 53 -9.01 -4.64 -11.56
CA ARG A 53 -7.83 -4.00 -10.94
C ARG A 53 -8.09 -2.53 -10.63
N GLN A 54 -8.72 -1.81 -11.56
CA GLN A 54 -9.11 -0.42 -11.38
C GLN A 54 -10.13 -0.27 -10.24
N GLU A 55 -11.14 -1.15 -10.19
CA GLU A 55 -12.12 -1.19 -9.09
C GLU A 55 -11.44 -1.37 -7.71
N LEU A 56 -10.39 -2.20 -7.62
CA LEU A 56 -9.62 -2.36 -6.37
C LEU A 56 -8.80 -1.09 -6.01
N VAL A 57 -8.32 -0.37 -7.01
CA VAL A 57 -7.62 0.93 -6.82
C VAL A 57 -8.61 1.98 -6.32
N ASP A 58 -9.81 2.03 -6.88
CA ASP A 58 -10.86 2.99 -6.52
C ASP A 58 -11.63 2.60 -5.24
N TRP A 59 -11.40 1.38 -4.72
CA TRP A 59 -12.11 0.87 -3.54
C TRP A 59 -11.83 1.69 -2.27
N SER A 60 -12.85 2.13 -1.54
CA SER A 60 -12.66 2.87 -0.29
C SER A 60 -11.94 2.06 0.79
N ASP A 61 -11.13 2.73 1.61
CA ASP A 61 -10.33 2.13 2.68
C ASP A 61 -11.03 2.13 4.05
N GLY A 62 -12.30 2.56 4.12
CA GLY A 62 -13.11 2.51 5.34
C GLY A 62 -13.36 1.08 5.83
N ALA A 63 -13.53 0.90 7.14
CA ALA A 63 -13.65 -0.43 7.77
C ALA A 63 -14.72 -1.33 7.15
N THR A 64 -15.91 -0.79 6.85
CA THR A 64 -16.98 -1.54 6.17
C THR A 64 -16.60 -1.89 4.73
N SER A 65 -15.96 -0.97 4.03
CA SER A 65 -15.50 -1.18 2.65
C SER A 65 -14.42 -2.26 2.58
N LEU A 66 -13.49 -2.32 3.54
CA LEU A 66 -12.46 -3.35 3.61
C LEU A 66 -13.05 -4.76 3.81
N LEU A 67 -14.16 -4.89 4.54
CA LEU A 67 -14.89 -6.16 4.64
C LEU A 67 -15.50 -6.55 3.29
N GLY A 68 -16.08 -5.59 2.57
CA GLY A 68 -16.58 -5.80 1.20
C GLY A 68 -15.47 -6.18 0.22
N LEU A 69 -14.31 -5.53 0.29
CA LEU A 69 -13.13 -5.80 -0.53
C LEU A 69 -12.72 -7.26 -0.40
N LYS A 70 -12.66 -7.75 0.84
CA LYS A 70 -12.30 -9.12 1.15
C LYS A 70 -13.25 -10.12 0.52
N GLU A 71 -14.56 -9.88 0.62
CA GLU A 71 -15.56 -10.77 0.04
C GLU A 71 -15.54 -10.73 -1.48
N HIS A 72 -15.42 -9.53 -2.06
CA HIS A 72 -15.29 -9.35 -3.50
C HIS A 72 -14.08 -10.12 -4.06
N LEU A 73 -12.93 -10.04 -3.41
CA LEU A 73 -11.73 -10.78 -3.82
C LEU A 73 -11.92 -12.30 -3.71
N ARG A 74 -12.68 -12.79 -2.73
CA ARG A 74 -13.00 -14.23 -2.64
C ARG A 74 -13.80 -14.68 -3.85
N ILE A 75 -14.83 -13.94 -4.21
CA ILE A 75 -15.68 -14.22 -5.36
C ILE A 75 -14.85 -14.18 -6.64
N CYS A 76 -14.05 -13.14 -6.86
CA CYS A 76 -13.23 -13.01 -8.07
C CYS A 76 -12.17 -14.11 -8.21
N THR A 77 -11.63 -14.60 -7.10
CA THR A 77 -10.55 -15.61 -7.11
C THR A 77 -11.03 -17.05 -6.96
N GLN A 78 -12.34 -17.27 -6.79
CA GLN A 78 -12.92 -18.59 -6.54
C GLN A 78 -12.62 -19.60 -7.66
N ASP A 79 -12.74 -19.16 -8.92
CA ASP A 79 -12.52 -20.00 -10.11
C ASP A 79 -11.10 -19.86 -10.70
N MET A 80 -10.18 -19.20 -9.98
CA MET A 80 -8.80 -19.03 -10.46
C MET A 80 -7.96 -20.28 -10.20
N ALA A 81 -6.98 -20.53 -11.08
CA ALA A 81 -6.08 -21.69 -10.98
C ALA A 81 -5.29 -21.77 -9.67
N ASP A 82 -4.94 -20.62 -9.07
CA ASP A 82 -4.24 -20.54 -7.78
C ASP A 82 -5.18 -20.64 -6.55
N GLY A 83 -6.48 -20.75 -6.80
CA GLY A 83 -7.55 -20.83 -5.80
C GLY A 83 -7.94 -19.48 -5.20
N VAL A 84 -8.84 -19.55 -4.21
CA VAL A 84 -9.34 -18.37 -3.50
C VAL A 84 -8.23 -17.66 -2.70
N VAL A 85 -8.34 -16.33 -2.58
CA VAL A 85 -7.50 -15.53 -1.66
C VAL A 85 -7.53 -16.10 -0.24
N ARG A 86 -6.38 -15.99 0.44
CA ARG A 86 -6.22 -16.50 1.81
C ARG A 86 -6.43 -15.38 2.81
N ASP A 87 -6.92 -15.74 3.99
CA ASP A 87 -6.91 -14.86 5.15
C ASP A 87 -5.48 -14.62 5.64
N LEU A 88 -5.24 -13.40 6.10
CA LEU A 88 -4.02 -12.98 6.77
C LEU A 88 -4.43 -12.12 7.99
N PRO A 89 -3.68 -12.11 9.10
CA PRO A 89 -4.00 -11.25 10.22
C PRO A 89 -4.04 -9.78 9.77
N PRO A 90 -5.15 -9.05 9.98
CA PRO A 90 -5.23 -7.63 9.64
C PRO A 90 -4.06 -6.85 10.24
N ALA A 91 -3.55 -5.89 9.47
CA ALA A 91 -2.51 -4.98 9.94
C ALA A 91 -3.02 -4.11 11.09
N VAL A 92 -2.54 -4.38 12.31
CA VAL A 92 -2.86 -3.62 13.52
C VAL A 92 -1.57 -3.23 14.22
N GLY A 93 -1.44 -1.97 14.59
CA GLY A 93 -0.27 -1.42 15.29
C GLY A 93 1.00 -1.39 14.44
N MET A 94 0.88 -1.40 13.11
CA MET A 94 2.02 -1.43 12.21
C MET A 94 2.82 -0.11 12.23
N PRO A 95 4.11 -0.11 11.89
CA PRO A 95 4.94 1.10 11.96
C PRO A 95 4.40 2.29 11.15
N TRP A 96 3.72 2.04 10.02
CA TRP A 96 3.09 3.09 9.21
C TRP A 96 1.79 3.66 9.81
N GLN A 97 1.15 2.94 10.73
CA GLN A 97 -0.04 3.40 11.46
C GLN A 97 0.34 4.29 12.65
N GLN A 98 1.56 4.16 13.17
CA GLN A 98 2.05 4.93 14.29
C GLN A 98 2.47 6.33 13.82
N LEU A 99 1.92 7.35 14.49
CA LEU A 99 2.23 8.77 14.24
C LEU A 99 3.38 9.28 15.11
N GLU A 100 3.54 8.70 16.31
CA GLU A 100 4.41 9.22 17.37
C GLU A 100 5.91 9.02 17.10
N ALA A 101 6.27 8.04 16.27
CA ALA A 101 7.65 7.71 15.98
C ALA A 101 7.85 7.31 14.52
N VAL A 102 8.90 7.88 13.91
CA VAL A 102 9.38 7.44 12.59
C VAL A 102 10.05 6.06 12.75
N PRO A 103 9.67 5.07 11.93
CA PRO A 103 10.33 3.76 11.97
C PRO A 103 11.83 3.89 11.67
N GLU A 104 12.68 3.19 12.43
CA GLU A 104 14.14 3.28 12.32
C GLU A 104 14.65 3.03 10.89
N GLN A 105 14.07 2.05 10.19
CA GLN A 105 14.42 1.76 8.79
C GLN A 105 14.12 2.94 7.85
N VAL A 106 13.02 3.64 8.07
CA VAL A 106 12.65 4.82 7.27
C VAL A 106 13.56 5.99 7.59
N SER A 107 13.83 6.24 8.87
CA SER A 107 14.77 7.28 9.31
C SER A 107 16.18 7.04 8.77
N ALA A 108 16.69 5.81 8.87
CA ALA A 108 18.00 5.44 8.34
C ALA A 108 18.06 5.58 6.81
N ALA A 109 17.00 5.19 6.10
CA ALA A 109 16.93 5.32 4.65
C ALA A 109 16.83 6.78 4.17
N ALA A 110 16.13 7.63 4.91
CA ALA A 110 16.06 9.06 4.68
C ALA A 110 17.43 9.71 4.91
N ALA A 111 18.07 9.41 6.05
CA ALA A 111 19.40 9.92 6.41
C ALA A 111 20.48 9.50 5.39
N ALA A 112 20.45 8.26 4.91
CA ALA A 112 21.36 7.76 3.87
C ALA A 112 21.25 8.52 2.54
N ARG A 113 20.11 9.19 2.30
CA ARG A 113 19.82 10.00 1.11
C ARG A 113 19.92 11.50 1.36
N GLY A 114 20.30 11.92 2.57
CA GLY A 114 20.34 13.34 2.95
C GLY A 114 18.96 13.98 3.14
N VAL A 115 17.90 13.18 3.21
CA VAL A 115 16.53 13.63 3.49
C VAL A 115 16.35 13.75 5.00
N LYS A 116 15.95 14.94 5.46
CA LYS A 116 15.59 15.16 6.86
C LYS A 116 14.12 14.80 7.02
N LEU A 117 13.84 13.70 7.74
CA LEU A 117 12.48 13.29 8.07
C LEU A 117 12.29 13.44 9.59
N SER A 118 11.60 14.50 9.98
CA SER A 118 11.20 14.76 11.36
C SER A 118 9.92 14.04 11.74
N SER A 119 9.65 13.92 13.05
CA SER A 119 8.38 13.37 13.53
C SER A 119 7.19 14.23 13.10
N ASP A 120 7.34 15.56 13.04
CA ASP A 120 6.31 16.46 12.55
C ASP A 120 5.97 16.20 11.07
N GLU A 121 6.98 16.03 10.21
CA GLU A 121 6.78 15.67 8.80
C GLU A 121 6.09 14.31 8.67
N TRP A 122 6.52 13.33 9.46
CA TRP A 122 5.89 12.00 9.50
C TRP A 122 4.43 12.05 9.93
N MET A 123 4.09 12.91 10.88
CA MET A 123 2.71 13.13 11.30
C MET A 123 1.87 13.87 10.26
N SER A 124 2.51 14.71 9.44
CA SER A 124 1.84 15.52 8.42
C SER A 124 1.52 14.76 7.14
N ILE A 125 2.24 13.67 6.83
CA ILE A 125 2.01 12.85 5.63
C ILE A 125 0.90 11.82 5.84
N SER A 126 0.27 11.37 4.75
CA SER A 126 -0.85 10.44 4.82
C SER A 126 -0.41 9.05 5.32
N GLU A 127 -1.36 8.24 5.78
CA GLU A 127 -1.06 6.84 6.13
C GLU A 127 -0.58 6.04 4.90
N LEU A 128 -1.04 6.37 3.69
CA LEU A 128 -0.60 5.71 2.46
C LEU A 128 0.88 6.00 2.17
N ASP A 129 1.30 7.24 2.36
CA ASP A 129 2.69 7.66 2.18
C ASP A 129 3.61 6.98 3.19
N ARG A 130 3.21 6.95 4.46
CA ARG A 130 3.93 6.22 5.51
C ARG A 130 4.05 4.73 5.19
N PHE A 131 2.99 4.14 4.66
CA PHE A 131 2.98 2.75 4.21
C PHE A 131 3.96 2.53 3.04
N ALA A 132 3.95 3.41 2.04
CA ALA A 132 4.85 3.35 0.90
C ALA A 132 6.31 3.38 1.33
N LEU A 133 6.69 4.36 2.17
CA LEU A 133 8.03 4.46 2.73
C LEU A 133 8.41 3.18 3.50
N CYS A 134 7.55 2.68 4.39
CA CYS A 134 7.81 1.45 5.14
C CYS A 134 7.99 0.20 4.26
N LYS A 135 7.31 0.12 3.11
CA LYS A 135 7.42 -1.02 2.19
C LYS A 135 8.69 -0.95 1.34
N LEU A 136 9.08 0.26 0.93
CA LEU A 136 10.21 0.48 0.02
C LEU A 136 11.58 0.41 0.74
N VAL A 137 11.65 0.72 2.04
CA VAL A 137 12.91 0.67 2.81
C VAL A 137 13.41 -0.74 3.15
N ARG A 138 12.69 -1.79 2.72
CA ARG A 138 13.09 -3.17 3.01
C ARG A 138 14.39 -3.54 2.28
N PRO A 139 15.34 -4.21 2.95
CA PRO A 139 16.60 -4.59 2.33
C PRO A 139 16.37 -5.54 1.14
N GLY A 140 16.93 -5.20 -0.02
CA GLY A 140 16.88 -6.02 -1.24
C GLY A 140 15.85 -5.60 -2.30
N HIS A 141 15.21 -4.44 -2.18
CA HIS A 141 14.36 -3.85 -3.23
C HIS A 141 15.04 -2.64 -3.89
N ASP A 142 14.74 -2.41 -5.18
CA ASP A 142 15.26 -1.33 -6.03
C ASP A 142 15.30 0.03 -5.32
N HIS A 143 16.49 0.63 -5.30
CA HIS A 143 16.75 1.91 -4.63
C HIS A 143 16.09 3.09 -5.35
N ASP A 144 15.86 2.98 -6.67
CA ASP A 144 15.30 4.05 -7.50
C ASP A 144 13.88 4.45 -7.05
N ASN A 145 13.01 3.47 -6.77
CA ASN A 145 11.65 3.75 -6.31
C ASN A 145 11.63 4.45 -4.94
N LEU A 146 12.62 4.19 -4.09
CA LEU A 146 12.68 4.78 -2.76
C LEU A 146 13.06 6.26 -2.81
N GLU A 147 13.96 6.65 -3.72
CA GLU A 147 14.29 8.07 -3.92
C GLU A 147 13.09 8.85 -4.45
N SER A 148 12.44 8.33 -5.50
CA SER A 148 11.23 8.95 -6.05
C SER A 148 10.10 9.02 -5.03
N ALA A 149 9.93 8.00 -4.19
CA ALA A 149 8.93 8.02 -3.12
C ALA A 149 9.21 9.11 -2.08
N PHE A 150 10.46 9.30 -1.65
CA PHE A 150 10.78 10.40 -0.74
C PHE A 150 10.51 11.77 -1.38
N SER A 151 10.87 11.96 -2.65
CA SER A 151 10.60 13.20 -3.38
C SER A 151 9.11 13.47 -3.58
N GLU A 152 8.28 12.45 -3.82
CA GLU A 152 6.84 12.61 -4.00
C GLU A 152 6.09 12.79 -2.66
N VAL A 153 6.56 12.17 -1.59
CA VAL A 153 5.93 12.25 -0.25
C VAL A 153 6.33 13.50 0.53
N LEU A 154 7.58 13.98 0.38
CA LEU A 154 8.14 15.09 1.15
C LEU A 154 8.43 16.34 0.32
N GLY A 155 8.27 16.30 -1.01
CA GLY A 155 8.45 17.43 -1.92
C GLY A 155 7.18 18.24 -2.12
#